data_AF-A0A2M7ETU2-F1
#
_entry.id   AF-A0A2M7ETU2-F1
#
_cell.length_a   1.000
_cell.length_b   1.000
_cell.length_c   1.000
_cell.angle_alpha   90.00
_cell.angle_beta   90.00
_cell.angle_gamma   90.00
#
_symmetry.space_group_name_H-M   'P 1'
#
loop_
_entity.id
_entity.type
_entity.pdbx_description
1 polymer ?
#
loop_
_entity_poly.entity_id
_entity_poly.type
_entity_poly.pdbx_seq_one_letter_code
_entity_poly.pdbx_strand_id
1 'polypeptide(L)'
;DMPLGAKVTLRGDRMYEFLDRLITIAMPRIRDFRGVPGKSFDGRGNYAMGMKEHIVFPEINFDKVDEVWGLDIVIATTADTDAEAKALLKHFNMPFNS
;
A
#
# COMPACT_ATOMS: atom_id res chain seq x y z
N ASP A 1 5.74 -18.66 23.45
CA ASP A 1 5.65 -17.69 22.34
C ASP A 1 4.47 -18.01 21.44
N MET A 2 3.40 -17.23 21.54
CA MET A 2 2.22 -17.37 20.68
C MET A 2 2.39 -16.42 19.48
N PRO A 3 2.37 -16.92 18.23
CA PRO A 3 2.49 -16.06 17.06
C PRO A 3 1.23 -15.19 16.90
N LEU A 4 1.42 -13.88 16.83
CA LEU A 4 0.34 -12.88 16.74
C LEU A 4 0.09 -12.38 15.30
N GLY A 5 1.07 -12.52 14.41
CA GLY A 5 0.96 -12.05 13.03
C GLY A 5 2.24 -12.22 12.23
N ALA A 6 2.20 -11.80 10.97
CA ALA A 6 3.33 -11.83 10.05
C ALA A 6 3.61 -10.42 9.51
N LYS A 7 4.88 -10.13 9.23
CA LYS A 7 5.30 -8.92 8.53
C LYS A 7 6.35 -9.24 7.49
N VAL A 8 6.37 -8.46 6.41
CA VAL A 8 7.41 -8.53 5.38
C VAL A 8 7.99 -7.14 5.20
N THR A 9 9.31 -7.06 5.03
CA THR A 9 10.00 -5.81 4.67
C THR A 9 10.59 -5.98 3.28
N LEU A 10 10.08 -5.20 2.33
CA LEU A 10 10.57 -5.20 0.96
C LEU A 10 11.64 -4.11 0.80
N ARG A 11 12.73 -4.43 0.10
CA ARG A 11 13.85 -3.53 -0.19
C ARG A 11 14.38 -3.76 -1.60
N GLY A 12 15.01 -2.74 -2.18
CA GLY A 12 15.57 -2.80 -3.54
C GLY A 12 14.50 -3.06 -4.59
N ASP A 13 14.81 -3.90 -5.59
CA ASP A 13 13.94 -4.12 -6.75
C ASP A 13 12.55 -4.65 -6.36
N ARG A 14 12.47 -5.57 -5.39
CA ARG A 14 11.19 -6.13 -4.91
C ARG A 14 10.25 -5.09 -4.32
N MET A 15 10.80 -4.02 -3.74
CA MET A 15 10.00 -2.92 -3.21
C MET A 15 9.34 -2.12 -4.34
N TYR A 16 10.11 -1.76 -5.36
CA TYR A 16 9.60 -1.02 -6.51
C TYR A 16 8.61 -1.84 -7.33
N GLU A 17 8.88 -3.14 -7.52
CA GLU A 17 7.96 -4.05 -8.20
C GLU A 17 6.63 -4.19 -7.45
N PHE A 18 6.67 -4.33 -6.12
CA PHE A 18 5.45 -4.36 -5.32
C PHE A 18 4.68 -3.03 -5.38
N LEU A 19 5.39 -1.90 -5.31
CA LEU A 19 4.77 -0.58 -5.40
C LEU A 19 4.07 -0.38 -6.75
N ASP A 20 4.73 -0.77 -7.84
CA ASP A 20 4.15 -0.71 -9.19
C ASP A 20 2.90 -1.59 -9.31
N ARG A 21 2.97 -2.86 -8.87
CA ARG A 21 1.79 -3.75 -8.87
C ARG A 21 0.66 -3.24 -7.98
N LEU A 22 1.00 -2.66 -6.83
CA LEU A 22 0.03 -2.08 -5.91
C LEU A 22 -0.75 -0.94 -6.60
N ILE A 23 -0.04 -0.01 -7.24
CA ILE A 23 -0.64 1.18 -7.87
C ILE A 23 -1.37 0.83 -9.16
N THR A 24 -0.78 0.00 -10.02
CA THR A 24 -1.29 -0.26 -11.37
C THR A 24 -2.33 -1.38 -11.43
N ILE A 25 -2.26 -2.37 -10.53
CA ILE A 25 -3.11 -3.56 -10.57
C ILE A 25 -4.05 -3.61 -9.36
N ALA A 26 -3.51 -3.54 -8.14
CA ALA A 26 -4.29 -3.79 -6.94
C ALA A 26 -5.27 -2.65 -6.63
N MET A 27 -4.82 -1.39 -6.66
CA MET A 27 -5.65 -0.22 -6.33
C MET A 27 -6.90 -0.07 -7.23
N PRO A 28 -6.82 -0.20 -8.57
CA PRO A 28 -8.00 -0.14 -9.43
C PRO A 28 -9.02 -1.26 -9.20
N ARG A 29 -8.59 -2.40 -8.62
CA ARG A 29 -9.45 -3.55 -8.30
C ARG A 29 -10.14 -3.43 -6.94
N ILE A 30 -9.76 -2.45 -6.12
CA ILE A 30 -10.44 -2.18 -4.85
C ILE A 30 -11.88 -1.73 -5.16
N ARG A 31 -12.87 -2.41 -4.58
CA ARG A 31 -14.27 -2.01 -4.71
C ARG A 31 -14.50 -0.62 -4.12
N ASP A 32 -15.21 0.24 -4.87
CA ASP A 32 -15.50 1.63 -4.50
C ASP A 32 -14.25 2.48 -4.21
N PHE A 33 -13.15 2.22 -4.93
CA PHE A 33 -11.91 2.98 -4.77
C PHE A 33 -12.08 4.45 -5.18
N ARG A 34 -11.90 5.36 -4.23
CA ARG A 34 -11.95 6.83 -4.44
C ARG A 34 -10.58 7.51 -4.32
N GLY A 35 -9.52 6.71 -4.40
CA GLY A 35 -8.16 7.16 -4.09
C GLY A 35 -7.81 6.99 -2.62
N VAL A 36 -6.52 7.01 -2.34
CA VAL A 36 -5.96 6.91 -0.99
C VAL A 36 -5.92 8.29 -0.31
N PRO A 37 -6.11 8.37 1.02
CA PRO A 37 -6.10 9.64 1.72
C PRO A 37 -4.74 10.31 1.63
N GLY A 38 -4.69 11.54 1.12
CA GLY A 38 -3.46 12.35 1.08
C GLY A 38 -3.04 12.95 2.44
N LYS A 39 -3.62 12.48 3.55
CA LYS A 39 -3.38 12.93 4.93
C LYS A 39 -2.78 11.84 5.82
N SER A 40 -2.62 10.61 5.34
CA SER A 40 -2.12 9.47 6.12
C SER A 40 -0.59 9.43 6.25
N PHE A 41 0.02 10.61 6.36
CA PHE A 41 1.45 10.75 6.59
C PHE A 41 1.71 10.90 8.09
N ASP A 42 2.89 10.49 8.54
CA ASP A 42 3.28 10.51 9.95
C ASP A 42 3.94 11.83 10.42
N GLY A 43 3.98 12.86 9.56
CA GLY A 43 4.66 14.13 9.83
C GLY A 43 6.17 14.10 9.54
N ARG A 44 6.72 12.94 9.15
CA ARG A 44 8.13 12.72 8.84
C ARG A 44 8.30 12.01 7.49
N GLY A 45 7.35 12.23 6.58
CA GLY A 45 7.44 11.73 5.21
C GLY A 45 7.17 10.22 5.03
N ASN A 46 6.76 9.48 6.07
CA ASN A 46 6.32 8.10 5.89
C ASN A 46 4.82 8.05 5.65
N TYR A 47 4.40 7.18 4.75
CA TYR A 47 2.99 7.02 4.38
C TYR A 47 2.46 5.67 4.85
N ALA A 48 1.33 5.67 5.56
CA ALA A 48 0.66 4.45 5.98
C ALA A 48 -0.72 4.35 5.33
N MET A 49 -1.04 3.16 4.80
CA MET A 49 -2.38 2.85 4.32
C MET A 49 -2.79 1.44 4.74
N GLY A 50 -4.04 1.31 5.16
CA GLY A 50 -4.69 0.03 5.38
C GLY A 50 -5.48 -0.38 4.16
N MET A 51 -5.40 -1.65 3.78
CA MET A 51 -6.23 -2.26 2.76
C MET A 51 -7.08 -3.35 3.40
N LYS A 52 -8.39 -3.29 3.15
CA LYS A 52 -9.35 -4.19 3.79
C LYS A 52 -9.31 -5.62 3.26
N GLU A 53 -8.91 -5.79 2.00
CA GLU A 53 -9.05 -7.05 1.29
C GLU A 53 -7.78 -7.34 0.48
N HIS A 54 -7.04 -8.39 0.85
CA HIS A 54 -5.84 -8.81 0.13
C HIS A 54 -6.13 -9.46 -1.25
N ILE A 55 -7.38 -9.85 -1.51
CA ILE A 55 -7.81 -10.53 -2.75
C ILE A 55 -7.72 -9.65 -4.01
N VAL A 56 -7.42 -8.35 -3.85
CA VAL A 56 -7.25 -7.44 -4.99
C VAL A 56 -6.01 -7.76 -5.83
N PHE A 57 -5.04 -8.47 -5.23
CA PHE A 57 -3.85 -8.95 -5.94
C PHE A 57 -4.21 -10.13 -6.85
N PRO A 58 -3.91 -10.08 -8.16
CA PRO A 58 -4.21 -11.18 -9.09
C PRO A 58 -3.48 -12.48 -8.75
N GLU A 59 -2.40 -12.41 -7.97
CA GLU A 59 -1.64 -13.57 -7.51
C GLU A 59 -2.43 -14.42 -6.49
N ILE A 60 -3.46 -13.85 -5.87
CA ILE A 60 -4.31 -14.53 -4.90
C ILE A 60 -5.46 -15.22 -5.64
N ASN A 61 -5.54 -16.54 -5.48
CA ASN A 61 -6.65 -17.31 -6.02
C ASN A 61 -7.83 -17.27 -5.06
N PHE A 62 -8.88 -16.52 -5.42
CA PHE A 62 -10.10 -16.36 -4.65
C PHE A 62 -10.74 -17.70 -4.22
N ASP A 63 -10.71 -18.72 -5.08
CA ASP A 63 -11.32 -20.03 -4.79
C ASP A 63 -10.58 -20.82 -3.71
N LYS A 64 -9.34 -20.41 -3.38
CA LYS A 64 -8.50 -21.03 -2.35
C LYS A 64 -8.39 -20.18 -1.09
N VAL A 65 -9.06 -19.04 -1.02
CA VAL A 65 -9.03 -18.15 0.14
C VAL A 65 -10.19 -18.52 1.07
N ASP A 66 -9.87 -19.00 2.26
CA ASP A 66 -10.86 -19.33 3.28
C ASP A 66 -11.47 -18.06 3.91
N GLU A 67 -10.65 -17.02 4.14
CA GLU A 67 -11.06 -15.76 4.75
C GLU A 67 -10.38 -14.54 4.11
N VAL A 68 -11.12 -13.44 3.99
CA VAL A 68 -10.59 -12.18 3.45
C VAL A 68 -9.89 -11.41 4.56
N TRP A 69 -8.56 -11.35 4.48
CA TRP A 69 -7.73 -10.61 5.42
C TRP A 69 -7.42 -9.21 4.92
N GLY A 70 -7.34 -8.27 5.87
CA GLY A 70 -6.77 -6.95 5.65
C GLY A 70 -5.26 -6.95 5.78
N LEU A 71 -4.62 -5.89 5.29
CA LEU A 71 -3.20 -5.68 5.39
C LEU A 71 -2.87 -4.19 5.54
N ASP A 72 -1.83 -3.91 6.31
CA ASP A 72 -1.28 -2.57 6.44
C ASP A 72 0.00 -2.45 5.63
N ILE A 73 0.06 -1.41 4.79
CA ILE A 73 1.23 -1.08 3.98
C ILE A 73 1.80 0.23 4.51
N VAL A 74 3.09 0.20 4.85
CA VAL A 74 3.85 1.38 5.25
C VAL A 74 4.95 1.61 4.23
N ILE A 75 4.90 2.77 3.58
CA ILE A 75 5.93 3.24 2.67
C ILE A 75 6.85 4.16 3.47
N ALA A 76 8.02 3.64 3.81
CA ALA A 76 9.07 4.42 4.45
C ALA A 76 9.86 5.19 3.39
N THR A 77 9.97 6.51 3.56
CA THR A 77 10.75 7.36 2.64
C THR A 77 11.84 8.10 3.39
N THR A 78 12.73 8.75 2.66
CA THR A 78 13.78 9.62 3.21
C THR A 78 13.38 11.09 3.23
N ALA A 79 12.12 11.41 2.91
CA ALA A 79 11.63 12.78 2.90
C ALA A 79 11.51 13.31 4.34
N ASP A 80 11.91 14.55 4.58
CA ASP A 80 11.81 15.17 5.90
C ASP A 80 10.41 15.75 6.16
N THR A 81 9.63 15.96 5.09
CA THR A 81 8.29 16.55 5.16
C THR A 81 7.25 15.72 4.41
N ASP A 82 6.00 15.79 4.89
CA ASP A 82 4.87 15.13 4.23
C ASP A 82 4.60 15.67 2.83
N ALA A 83 4.94 16.93 2.56
CA ALA A 83 4.75 17.55 1.26
C ALA A 83 5.68 16.92 0.21
N GLU A 84 6.94 16.69 0.57
CA GLU A 84 7.92 16.02 -0.28
C GLU A 84 7.54 14.55 -0.52
N ALA A 85 7.15 13.83 0.54
CA ALA A 85 6.71 12.44 0.42
C ALA A 85 5.46 12.32 -0.46
N LYS A 86 4.50 13.25 -0.32
CA LYS A 86 3.30 13.30 -1.16
C LYS A 86 3.64 13.60 -2.61
N ALA A 87 4.57 14.52 -2.87
CA ALA A 87 5.03 14.82 -4.22
C ALA A 87 5.70 13.59 -4.87
N LEU A 88 6.57 12.89 -4.11
CA LEU A 88 7.23 11.66 -4.55
C LEU A 88 6.19 10.60 -4.96
N LEU A 89 5.25 10.27 -4.07
CA LEU A 89 4.21 9.28 -4.34
C LEU A 89 3.30 9.70 -5.50
N LYS A 90 3.02 11.01 -5.64
CA LYS A 90 2.25 11.53 -6.78
C LYS A 90 2.99 11.32 -8.11
N HIS A 91 4.32 11.46 -8.13
CA HIS A 91 5.13 11.15 -9.32
C HIS A 91 5.20 9.64 -9.64
N PHE A 92 5.02 8.79 -8.64
CA PHE A 92 4.80 7.35 -8.84
C PHE A 92 3.37 6.98 -9.24
N ASN A 93 2.55 7.95 -9.65
CA ASN A 93 1.14 7.76 -10.02
C ASN A 93 0.25 7.22 -8.89
N MET A 94 0.63 7.45 -7.62
CA MET A 94 -0.21 7.08 -6.49
C MET A 94 -1.55 7.85 -6.57
N PRO A 95 -2.69 7.16 -6.63
CA PRO A 95 -4.01 7.78 -6.78
C PRO A 95 -4.49 8.37 -5.46
N PHE A 96 -4.06 9.59 -5.14
CA PHE A 96 -4.59 10.31 -3.98
C PHE A 96 -6.02 10.80 -4.22
N ASN A 97 -6.82 10.80 -3.15
CA ASN A 97 -8.11 11.49 -3.19
C ASN A 97 -7.91 13.01 -3.27
N SER A 98 -8.78 13.67 -4.04
CA SER A 98 -8.85 15.13 -4.16
C SER A 98 -9.41 15.77 -2.90
#